data_AF-A0A2G9Y5N5-F1
#
_entry.id   AF-A0A2G9Y5N5-F1
#
_cell.length_a   1.000
_cell.length_b   1.000
_cell.length_c   1.000
_cell.angle_alpha   90.00
_cell.angle_beta   90.00
_cell.angle_gamma   90.00
#
_symmetry.space_group_name_H-M   'P 1'
#
loop_
_entity.id
_entity.type
_entity.pdbx_description
1 polymer ?
#
loop_
_entity_poly.entity_id
_entity_poly.type
_entity_poly.pdbx_seq_one_letter_code
_entity_poly.pdbx_strand_id
1 'polypeptide(L)'
;MDDFLRSINEIEKVEDKSKKTDMYVALFQKMKYTKGEESVILLLKMISLFEDQFQIYYHLFNHFLMMKMYEEAIKFVSKLEDEPSRINEIAQKYPLFTGAQEKLLKLFNERKGEDIINFINKYEPRLPNNELGAKYFAISVKMRDAGIKLIPETYFNKAISLSKGKAKVKMILTFCATLVKMGKKQNAKNILSSEINNSSDKDSMPLMYKLATLYEDEGSDNALALYREIEKIDPDFLDTKERISKLTNIQNKYRIKELNEDNVKDDSNIHF
;
A
#
# COMPACT_ATOMS: atom_id res chain seq x y z
N MET A 1 17.90 1.56 7.78
CA MET A 1 16.63 0.93 8.17
C MET A 1 16.11 1.66 9.39
N ASP A 2 14.87 2.16 9.34
CA ASP A 2 14.18 2.88 10.44
C ASP A 2 14.25 2.06 11.75
N ASP A 3 14.47 2.73 12.90
CA ASP A 3 14.61 2.09 14.22
C ASP A 3 13.36 1.26 14.58
N PHE A 4 12.19 1.70 14.12
CA PHE A 4 10.94 0.96 14.26
C PHE A 4 10.98 -0.41 13.56
N LEU A 5 11.38 -0.44 12.28
CA LEU A 5 11.45 -1.67 11.49
C LEU A 5 12.55 -2.60 12.00
N ARG A 6 13.66 -2.05 12.50
CA ARG A 6 14.70 -2.84 13.16
C ARG A 6 14.15 -3.55 14.39
N SER A 7 13.40 -2.83 15.23
CA SER A 7 12.77 -3.39 16.42
C SER A 7 11.77 -4.52 16.06
N ILE A 8 10.93 -4.31 15.03
CA ILE A 8 10.04 -5.38 14.53
C ILE A 8 10.84 -6.60 14.08
N ASN A 9 11.89 -6.40 13.27
CA ASN A 9 12.69 -7.51 12.76
C ASN A 9 13.43 -8.27 13.87
N GLU A 10 13.81 -7.60 14.96
CA GLU A 10 14.38 -8.25 16.14
C GLU A 10 13.32 -9.09 16.88
N ILE A 11 12.12 -8.56 17.07
CA ILE A 11 11.00 -9.28 17.68
C ILE A 11 10.60 -10.50 16.84
N GLU A 12 10.59 -10.38 15.51
CA GLU A 12 10.20 -11.47 14.61
C GLU A 12 11.15 -12.67 14.65
N LYS A 13 12.42 -12.48 15.07
CA LYS A 13 13.40 -13.56 15.26
C LYS A 13 13.20 -14.34 16.56
N VAL A 14 12.33 -13.87 17.47
CA VAL A 14 12.06 -14.54 18.74
C VAL A 14 11.09 -15.69 18.50
N GLU A 15 11.53 -16.92 18.77
CA GLU A 15 10.73 -18.13 18.60
C GLU A 15 9.70 -18.31 19.73
N ASP A 16 10.07 -17.95 20.96
CA ASP A 16 9.17 -18.06 22.12
C ASP A 16 8.00 -17.07 22.02
N LYS A 17 6.77 -17.60 21.98
CA LYS A 17 5.55 -16.79 21.80
C LYS A 17 5.35 -15.80 22.95
N SER A 18 5.62 -16.19 24.19
CA SER A 18 5.40 -15.32 25.37
C SER A 18 6.33 -14.12 25.30
N LYS A 19 7.63 -14.36 25.14
CA LYS A 19 8.66 -13.33 25.01
C LYS A 19 8.40 -12.42 23.81
N LYS A 20 7.97 -12.99 22.67
CA LYS A 20 7.59 -12.21 21.48
C LYS A 20 6.44 -11.26 21.78
N THR A 21 5.41 -11.74 22.47
CA THR A 21 4.26 -10.93 22.92
C THR A 21 4.71 -9.80 23.84
N ASP A 22 5.53 -10.10 24.86
CA ASP A 22 6.02 -9.10 25.81
C ASP A 22 6.82 -7.99 25.12
N MET A 23 7.66 -8.35 24.14
CA MET A 23 8.43 -7.36 23.38
C MET A 23 7.54 -6.50 22.48
N TYR A 24 6.51 -7.07 21.86
CA TYR A 24 5.53 -6.29 21.10
C TYR A 24 4.73 -5.33 21.98
N VAL A 25 4.27 -5.79 23.14
CA VAL A 25 3.57 -4.95 24.12
C VAL A 25 4.48 -3.82 24.59
N ALA A 26 5.73 -4.12 24.97
CA ALA A 26 6.68 -3.12 25.41
C ALA A 26 6.96 -2.06 24.33
N LEU A 27 7.08 -2.47 23.07
CA LEU A 27 7.26 -1.56 21.95
C LEU A 27 6.02 -0.70 21.71
N PHE A 28 4.82 -1.29 21.79
CA PHE A 28 3.57 -0.56 21.67
C PHE A 28 3.41 0.47 22.78
N GLN A 29 3.73 0.14 24.04
CA GLN A 29 3.64 1.09 25.16
C GLN A 29 4.54 2.32 24.96
N LYS A 30 5.68 2.18 24.28
CA LYS A 30 6.58 3.30 23.94
C LYS A 30 6.05 4.19 22.81
N MET A 31 5.19 3.66 21.93
CA MET A 31 4.78 4.31 20.69
C MET A 31 3.32 4.78 20.68
N LYS A 32 2.47 4.17 21.52
CA LYS A 32 1.04 4.44 21.58
C LYS A 32 0.80 5.95 21.67
N TYR A 33 -0.10 6.44 20.82
CA TYR A 33 -0.55 7.84 20.78
C TYR A 33 0.49 8.92 20.44
N THR A 34 1.74 8.56 20.12
CA THR A 34 2.76 9.49 19.58
C THR A 34 3.14 9.15 18.14
N LYS A 35 3.01 7.87 17.77
CA LYS A 35 3.36 7.31 16.47
C LYS A 35 2.17 6.50 15.95
N GLY A 36 1.19 7.18 15.38
CA GLY A 36 -0.12 6.60 15.06
C GLY A 36 -0.03 5.43 14.09
N GLU A 37 0.70 5.62 12.99
CA GLU A 37 0.88 4.59 11.96
C GLU A 37 1.62 3.37 12.51
N GLU A 38 2.75 3.57 13.20
CA GLU A 38 3.52 2.49 13.85
C GLU A 38 2.71 1.72 14.89
N SER A 39 1.93 2.42 15.69
CA SER A 39 1.07 1.81 16.71
C SER A 39 0.03 0.87 16.08
N VAL A 40 -0.57 1.28 14.96
CA VAL A 40 -1.48 0.41 14.20
C VAL A 40 -0.77 -0.83 13.67
N ILE A 41 0.46 -0.70 13.13
CA ILE A 41 1.24 -1.87 12.69
C ILE A 41 1.48 -2.86 13.83
N LEU A 42 1.87 -2.37 15.01
CA LEU A 42 2.11 -3.23 16.18
C LEU A 42 0.84 -3.94 16.64
N LEU A 43 -0.29 -3.21 16.70
CA LEU A 43 -1.58 -3.80 17.07
C LEU A 43 -2.02 -4.89 16.09
N LEU A 44 -1.84 -4.67 14.78
CA LEU A 44 -2.14 -5.66 13.75
C LEU A 44 -1.21 -6.87 13.79
N LYS A 45 0.04 -6.72 14.23
CA LYS A 45 0.96 -7.84 14.49
C LYS A 45 0.55 -8.62 15.73
N MET A 46 0.09 -7.93 16.76
CA MET A 46 -0.32 -8.54 18.02
C MET A 46 -1.64 -9.30 17.92
N ILE A 47 -2.54 -8.97 16.98
CA ILE A 47 -3.88 -9.57 16.93
C ILE A 47 -3.89 -11.11 16.97
N SER A 48 -2.95 -11.76 16.27
CA SER A 48 -2.86 -13.23 16.22
C SER A 48 -2.12 -13.85 17.41
N LEU A 49 -1.53 -13.03 18.29
CA LEU A 49 -0.82 -13.49 19.48
C LEU A 49 -1.76 -13.72 20.67
N PHE A 50 -2.89 -13.01 20.71
CA PHE A 50 -3.87 -13.06 21.79
C PHE A 50 -5.14 -13.81 21.38
N GLU A 51 -5.65 -14.66 22.28
CA GLU A 51 -6.95 -15.32 22.11
C GLU A 51 -8.10 -14.32 22.32
N ASP A 52 -8.02 -13.54 23.40
CA ASP A 52 -8.90 -12.41 23.64
C ASP A 52 -8.33 -11.15 22.98
N GLN A 53 -8.97 -10.74 21.88
CA GLN A 53 -8.52 -9.64 21.03
C GLN A 53 -9.20 -8.31 21.37
N PHE A 54 -10.09 -8.27 22.37
CA PHE A 54 -10.93 -7.11 22.66
C PHE A 54 -10.10 -5.84 22.91
N GLN A 55 -9.06 -5.92 23.74
CA GLN A 55 -8.21 -4.77 24.04
C GLN A 55 -7.44 -4.29 22.79
N ILE A 56 -7.06 -5.20 21.89
CA ILE A 56 -6.42 -4.85 20.61
C ILE A 56 -7.42 -4.11 19.71
N TYR A 57 -8.65 -4.61 19.61
CA TYR A 57 -9.72 -3.93 18.86
C TYR A 57 -10.01 -2.54 19.41
N TYR A 58 -10.04 -2.39 20.73
CA TYR A 58 -10.23 -1.09 21.36
C TYR A 58 -9.10 -0.12 20.98
N HIS A 59 -7.85 -0.56 21.08
CA HIS A 59 -6.72 0.29 20.71
C HIS A 59 -6.67 0.60 19.22
N LEU A 60 -7.03 -0.34 18.33
CA LEU A 60 -7.13 -0.09 16.89
C LEU A 60 -8.21 0.96 16.60
N PHE A 61 -9.41 0.78 17.15
CA PHE A 61 -10.50 1.75 17.07
C PHE A 61 -10.03 3.14 17.49
N ASN A 62 -9.42 3.23 18.67
CA ASN A 62 -8.98 4.50 19.24
C ASN A 62 -7.84 5.17 18.44
N HIS A 63 -6.89 4.39 17.91
CA HIS A 63 -5.84 4.94 17.04
C HIS A 63 -6.37 5.41 15.68
N PHE A 64 -7.36 4.73 15.10
CA PHE A 64 -8.00 5.19 13.88
C PHE A 64 -8.82 6.47 14.11
N LEU A 65 -9.47 6.63 15.27
CA LEU A 65 -10.08 7.91 15.67
C LEU A 65 -9.03 9.02 15.76
N MET A 66 -7.93 8.78 16.47
CA MET A 66 -6.82 9.73 16.60
C MET A 66 -6.27 10.18 15.24
N MET A 67 -6.13 9.24 14.31
CA MET A 67 -5.66 9.51 12.95
C MET A 67 -6.75 10.05 12.01
N LYS A 68 -7.98 10.22 12.50
CA LYS A 68 -9.17 10.64 11.74
C LYS A 68 -9.49 9.74 10.54
N MET A 69 -9.15 8.46 10.66
CA MET A 69 -9.41 7.42 9.67
C MET A 69 -10.71 6.68 10.03
N TYR A 70 -11.82 7.41 10.02
CA TYR A 70 -13.10 6.96 10.60
C TYR A 70 -13.67 5.69 9.95
N GLU A 71 -13.49 5.53 8.64
CA GLU A 71 -13.91 4.29 7.96
C GLU A 71 -13.21 3.05 8.52
N GLU A 72 -11.94 3.17 8.94
CA GLU A 72 -11.20 2.07 9.56
C GLU A 72 -11.60 1.89 11.02
N ALA A 73 -11.87 2.98 11.75
CA ALA A 73 -12.39 2.91 13.12
C ALA A 73 -13.74 2.16 13.16
N ILE A 74 -14.66 2.48 12.26
CA ILE A 74 -16.01 1.91 12.21
C ILE A 74 -15.99 0.37 12.10
N LYS A 75 -14.99 -0.23 11.44
CA LYS A 75 -14.86 -1.68 11.30
C LYS A 75 -14.74 -2.43 12.64
N PHE A 76 -14.37 -1.73 13.71
CA PHE A 76 -14.23 -2.31 15.04
C PHE A 76 -15.44 -2.08 15.95
N VAL A 77 -16.44 -1.29 15.53
CA VAL A 77 -17.61 -0.98 16.37
C VAL A 77 -18.35 -2.26 16.77
N SER A 78 -18.64 -3.14 15.80
CA SER A 78 -19.33 -4.42 16.07
C SER A 78 -18.51 -5.39 16.92
N LYS A 79 -17.18 -5.23 16.97
CA LYS A 79 -16.30 -6.03 17.84
C LYS A 79 -16.25 -5.51 19.27
N LEU A 80 -16.67 -4.27 19.49
CA LEU A 80 -16.60 -3.60 20.79
C LEU A 80 -17.97 -3.54 21.47
N GLU A 81 -19.04 -3.34 20.70
CA GLU A 81 -20.39 -3.11 21.24
C GLU A 81 -20.98 -4.27 22.05
N ASP A 82 -20.47 -5.49 21.85
CA ASP A 82 -20.93 -6.69 22.57
C ASP A 82 -20.51 -6.69 24.06
N GLU A 83 -19.45 -5.96 24.43
CA GLU A 83 -18.87 -5.95 25.78
C GLU A 83 -18.71 -4.51 26.35
N PRO A 84 -19.81 -3.76 26.55
CA PRO A 84 -19.76 -2.35 26.95
C PRO A 84 -19.09 -2.11 28.30
N SER A 85 -19.19 -3.06 29.24
CA SER A 85 -18.50 -2.98 30.54
C SER A 85 -16.98 -2.89 30.38
N ARG A 86 -16.41 -3.69 29.48
CA ARG A 86 -14.97 -3.68 29.18
C ARG A 86 -14.55 -2.42 28.44
N ILE A 87 -15.40 -1.88 27.56
CA ILE A 87 -15.12 -0.56 26.95
C ILE A 87 -14.94 0.49 28.04
N ASN A 88 -15.86 0.58 29.00
CA ASN A 88 -15.79 1.58 30.06
C ASN A 88 -14.53 1.41 30.92
N GLU A 89 -14.18 0.18 31.31
CA GLU A 89 -12.98 -0.09 32.09
C GLU A 89 -11.71 0.32 31.34
N ILE A 90 -11.60 -0.04 30.06
CA ILE A 90 -10.42 0.29 29.26
C ILE A 90 -10.36 1.79 28.96
N ALA A 91 -11.50 2.45 28.72
CA ALA A 91 -11.58 3.89 28.46
C ALA A 91 -11.19 4.77 29.65
N GLN A 92 -11.30 4.26 30.89
CA GLN A 92 -10.74 4.95 32.07
C GLN A 92 -9.22 5.00 32.04
N LYS A 93 -8.57 3.93 31.56
CA LYS A 93 -7.10 3.82 31.44
C LYS A 93 -6.57 4.48 30.17
N TYR A 94 -7.35 4.42 29.09
CA TYR A 94 -6.97 4.88 27.76
C TYR A 94 -8.11 5.67 27.12
N PRO A 95 -8.25 6.97 27.42
CA PRO A 95 -9.32 7.81 26.87
C PRO A 95 -9.45 7.72 25.34
N LEU A 96 -10.68 7.87 24.83
CA LEU A 96 -10.95 7.87 23.39
C LEU A 96 -10.47 9.19 22.78
N PHE A 97 -9.73 9.13 21.68
CA PHE A 97 -9.21 10.29 20.96
C PHE A 97 -10.30 10.95 20.10
N THR A 98 -11.30 11.51 20.76
CA THR A 98 -12.44 12.25 20.20
C THR A 98 -12.83 13.37 21.17
N GLY A 99 -13.30 14.51 20.63
CA GLY A 99 -13.85 15.60 21.44
C GLY A 99 -15.19 15.25 22.12
N ALA A 100 -15.73 14.05 21.87
CA ALA A 100 -17.06 13.63 22.31
C ALA A 100 -17.06 12.22 22.94
N GLN A 101 -15.99 11.88 23.65
CA GLN A 101 -15.82 10.60 24.34
C GLN A 101 -17.03 10.21 25.19
N GLU A 102 -17.57 11.12 26.02
CA GLU A 102 -18.71 10.82 26.90
C GLU A 102 -19.94 10.35 26.12
N LYS A 103 -20.25 11.05 25.01
CA LYS A 103 -21.38 10.68 24.14
C LYS A 103 -21.13 9.34 23.46
N LEU A 104 -19.91 9.10 23.00
CA LEU A 104 -19.55 7.85 22.33
C LEU A 104 -19.62 6.66 23.29
N LEU A 105 -19.12 6.80 24.53
CA LEU A 105 -19.24 5.78 25.58
C LEU A 105 -20.71 5.52 25.96
N LYS A 106 -21.54 6.57 26.03
CA LYS A 106 -22.98 6.40 26.24
C LYS A 106 -23.62 5.56 25.13
N LEU A 107 -23.30 5.81 23.86
CA LEU A 107 -23.83 5.04 22.74
C LEU A 107 -23.38 3.57 22.77
N PHE A 108 -22.14 3.30 23.18
CA PHE A 108 -21.65 1.94 23.42
C PHE A 108 -22.43 1.24 24.55
N ASN A 109 -22.69 1.93 25.65
CA ASN A 109 -23.49 1.39 26.76
C ASN A 109 -24.93 1.06 26.37
N GLU A 110 -25.49 1.82 25.45
CA GLU A 110 -26.82 1.60 24.89
C GLU A 110 -26.84 0.53 23.78
N ARG A 111 -25.68 -0.03 23.40
CA ARG A 111 -25.50 -1.01 22.30
C ARG A 111 -26.11 -0.56 20.97
N LYS A 112 -25.94 0.72 20.64
CA LYS A 112 -26.49 1.31 19.42
C LYS A 112 -25.42 1.46 18.35
N GLY A 113 -24.97 0.33 17.78
CA GLY A 113 -23.94 0.29 16.74
C GLY A 113 -24.17 1.26 15.60
N GLU A 114 -25.39 1.31 15.05
CA GLU A 114 -25.74 2.25 13.98
C GLU A 114 -25.60 3.71 14.43
N ASP A 115 -26.02 4.05 15.65
CA ASP A 115 -25.88 5.40 16.18
C ASP A 115 -24.42 5.77 16.42
N ILE A 116 -23.58 4.82 16.83
CA ILE A 116 -22.12 5.02 16.94
C ILE A 116 -21.52 5.34 15.57
N ILE A 117 -21.88 4.58 14.55
CA ILE A 117 -21.41 4.78 13.17
C ILE A 117 -21.87 6.13 12.64
N ASN A 118 -23.16 6.45 12.81
CA ASN A 118 -23.74 7.74 12.42
C ASN A 118 -23.07 8.89 13.16
N PHE A 119 -22.78 8.70 14.45
CA PHE A 119 -22.09 9.68 15.28
C PHE A 119 -20.69 9.97 14.74
N ILE A 120 -19.87 8.95 14.55
CA ILE A 120 -18.50 9.09 14.02
C ILE A 120 -18.52 9.76 12.64
N ASN A 121 -19.44 9.37 11.75
CA ASN A 121 -19.52 9.91 10.40
C ASN A 121 -19.92 11.39 10.34
N LYS A 122 -20.76 11.84 11.27
CA LYS A 122 -21.39 13.18 11.27
C LYS A 122 -20.62 14.20 12.10
N TYR A 123 -20.09 13.82 13.25
CA TYR A 123 -19.60 14.76 14.25
C TYR A 123 -18.10 14.99 14.22
N GLU A 124 -17.34 14.06 13.63
CA GLU A 124 -15.90 14.18 13.63
C GLU A 124 -15.38 14.90 12.38
N PRO A 125 -14.51 15.93 12.53
CA PRO A 125 -13.98 16.65 11.40
C PRO A 125 -13.14 15.71 10.54
N ARG A 126 -13.48 15.62 9.25
CA ARG A 126 -12.74 14.79 8.29
C ARG A 126 -11.47 15.50 7.86
N LEU A 127 -10.41 14.71 7.68
CA LEU A 127 -9.22 15.20 6.99
C LEU A 127 -9.55 15.52 5.52
N PRO A 128 -8.91 16.52 4.91
CA PRO A 128 -8.90 16.66 3.47
C PRO A 128 -8.46 15.35 2.80
N ASN A 129 -9.07 14.99 1.66
CA ASN A 129 -8.80 13.71 0.99
C ASN A 129 -7.29 13.48 0.75
N ASN A 130 -6.53 14.50 0.37
CA ASN A 130 -5.09 14.37 0.16
C ASN A 130 -4.33 13.98 1.44
N GLU A 131 -4.70 14.54 2.60
CA GLU A 131 -4.08 14.19 3.89
C GLU A 131 -4.49 12.78 4.34
N LEU A 132 -5.76 12.44 4.17
CA LEU A 132 -6.26 11.09 4.47
C LEU A 132 -5.58 10.04 3.57
N GLY A 133 -5.44 10.34 2.27
CA GLY A 133 -4.71 9.51 1.32
C GLY A 133 -3.25 9.32 1.72
N ALA A 134 -2.57 10.37 2.19
CA ALA A 134 -1.21 10.28 2.70
C ALA A 134 -1.10 9.36 3.93
N LYS A 135 -2.10 9.35 4.81
CA LYS A 135 -2.14 8.41 5.96
C LYS A 135 -2.32 6.95 5.53
N TYR A 136 -3.27 6.67 4.64
CA TYR A 136 -3.43 5.33 4.07
C TYR A 136 -2.14 4.84 3.41
N PHE A 137 -1.45 5.72 2.69
CA PHE A 137 -0.17 5.42 2.06
C PHE A 137 0.96 5.15 3.07
N ALA A 138 1.05 5.96 4.13
CA ALA A 138 2.07 5.76 5.17
C ALA A 138 1.88 4.42 5.88
N ILE A 139 0.63 4.07 6.21
CA ILE A 139 0.30 2.77 6.82
C ILE A 139 0.61 1.63 5.85
N SER A 140 0.22 1.71 4.58
CA SER A 140 0.45 0.62 3.61
C SER A 140 1.94 0.33 3.39
N VAL A 141 2.76 1.38 3.33
CA VAL A 141 4.22 1.25 3.22
C VAL A 141 4.81 0.59 4.47
N LYS A 142 4.40 1.01 5.68
CA LYS A 142 4.88 0.41 6.92
C LYS A 142 4.40 -1.03 7.11
N MET A 143 3.17 -1.35 6.73
CA MET A 143 2.65 -2.72 6.73
C MET A 143 3.50 -3.64 5.84
N ARG A 144 3.81 -3.19 4.62
CA ARG A 144 4.71 -3.91 3.70
C ARG A 144 6.07 -4.14 4.36
N ASP A 145 6.68 -3.09 4.87
CA ASP A 145 8.04 -3.15 5.43
C ASP A 145 8.11 -3.98 6.72
N ALA A 146 7.00 -4.08 7.46
CA ALA A 146 6.83 -4.97 8.61
C ALA A 146 6.42 -6.41 8.22
N GLY A 147 6.26 -6.72 6.94
CA GLY A 147 5.90 -8.04 6.46
C GLY A 147 4.43 -8.46 6.71
N ILE A 148 3.52 -7.50 6.89
CA ILE A 148 2.08 -7.78 7.01
C ILE A 148 1.51 -8.05 5.61
N LYS A 149 1.15 -9.31 5.33
CA LYS A 149 0.71 -9.74 3.99
C LYS A 149 -0.73 -9.36 3.64
N LEU A 150 -1.63 -9.24 4.62
CA LEU A 150 -3.07 -9.25 4.40
C LEU A 150 -3.70 -7.88 4.07
N ILE A 151 -2.97 -6.77 4.24
CA ILE A 151 -3.50 -5.40 4.20
C ILE A 151 -2.79 -4.40 3.24
N PRO A 152 -1.74 -4.73 2.44
CA PRO A 152 -1.11 -3.74 1.56
C PRO A 152 -2.05 -3.15 0.48
N GLU A 153 -2.77 -3.98 -0.28
CA GLU A 153 -3.43 -3.52 -1.52
C GLU A 153 -4.63 -2.60 -1.26
N THR A 154 -5.48 -2.93 -0.29
CA THR A 154 -6.67 -2.13 0.04
C THR A 154 -6.29 -0.71 0.48
N TYR A 155 -5.24 -0.57 1.30
CA TYR A 155 -4.78 0.72 1.78
C TYR A 155 -4.08 1.52 0.67
N PHE A 156 -3.30 0.86 -0.20
CA PHE A 156 -2.75 1.53 -1.39
C PHE A 156 -3.85 2.04 -2.33
N ASN A 157 -4.87 1.22 -2.62
CA ASN A 157 -5.98 1.62 -3.47
C ASN A 157 -6.76 2.80 -2.90
N LYS A 158 -7.05 2.77 -1.59
CA LYS A 158 -7.70 3.89 -0.90
C LYS A 158 -6.84 5.15 -0.97
N ALA A 159 -5.54 5.04 -0.71
CA ALA A 159 -4.61 6.16 -0.82
C ALA A 159 -4.60 6.80 -2.22
N ILE A 160 -4.57 5.98 -3.27
CA ILE A 160 -4.59 6.42 -4.67
C ILE A 160 -5.92 7.11 -5.01
N SER A 161 -7.06 6.54 -4.59
CA SER A 161 -8.39 7.12 -4.86
C SER A 161 -8.62 8.49 -4.22
N LEU A 162 -7.91 8.76 -3.11
CA LEU A 162 -8.04 10.01 -2.35
C LEU A 162 -7.00 11.06 -2.75
N SER A 163 -6.06 10.71 -3.63
CA SER A 163 -4.93 11.56 -4.03
C SER A 163 -5.10 12.11 -5.44
N LYS A 164 -4.41 13.22 -5.73
CA LYS A 164 -4.39 13.85 -7.07
C LYS A 164 -2.97 14.30 -7.47
N GLY A 165 -2.77 14.51 -8.77
CA GLY A 165 -1.53 15.03 -9.35
C GLY A 165 -0.28 14.22 -8.95
N LYS A 166 0.83 14.94 -8.70
CA LYS A 166 2.14 14.34 -8.36
C LYS A 166 2.10 13.38 -7.15
N ALA A 167 1.25 13.65 -6.16
CA ALA A 167 1.11 12.78 -5.00
C ALA A 167 0.51 11.41 -5.42
N LYS A 168 -0.55 11.42 -6.23
CA LYS A 168 -1.17 10.20 -6.78
C LYS A 168 -0.15 9.39 -7.59
N VAL A 169 0.58 10.05 -8.49
CA VAL A 169 1.64 9.41 -9.31
C VAL A 169 2.69 8.72 -8.43
N LYS A 170 3.20 9.40 -7.40
CA LYS A 170 4.17 8.83 -6.45
C LYS A 170 3.61 7.58 -5.74
N MET A 171 2.34 7.63 -5.34
CA MET A 171 1.69 6.50 -4.67
C MET A 171 1.53 5.29 -5.60
N ILE A 172 1.09 5.51 -6.85
CA ILE A 172 0.97 4.46 -7.87
C ILE A 172 2.32 3.81 -8.14
N LEU A 173 3.38 4.61 -8.36
CA LEU A 173 4.72 4.09 -8.63
C LEU A 173 5.25 3.24 -7.47
N THR A 174 5.02 3.69 -6.22
CA THR A 174 5.43 2.95 -5.03
C THR A 174 4.63 1.65 -4.87
N PHE A 175 3.34 1.69 -5.15
CA PHE A 175 2.48 0.51 -5.10
C PHE A 175 2.89 -0.52 -6.16
N CYS A 176 3.13 -0.09 -7.39
CA CYS A 176 3.58 -0.94 -8.48
C CYS A 176 4.96 -1.55 -8.19
N ALA A 177 5.91 -0.77 -7.66
CA ALA A 177 7.20 -1.29 -7.21
C ALA A 177 7.04 -2.35 -6.10
N THR A 178 6.06 -2.18 -5.21
CA THR A 178 5.73 -3.16 -4.18
C THR A 178 5.17 -4.44 -4.78
N LEU A 179 4.22 -4.34 -5.70
CA LEU A 179 3.64 -5.50 -6.39
C LEU A 179 4.70 -6.31 -7.15
N VAL A 180 5.63 -5.64 -7.83
CA VAL A 180 6.75 -6.30 -8.54
C VAL A 180 7.63 -7.08 -7.56
N LYS A 181 7.99 -6.49 -6.41
CA LYS A 181 8.76 -7.21 -5.36
C LYS A 181 8.03 -8.41 -4.78
N MET A 182 6.69 -8.41 -4.82
CA MET A 182 5.84 -9.53 -4.39
C MET A 182 5.60 -10.57 -5.51
N GLY A 183 6.26 -10.44 -6.68
CA GLY A 183 6.04 -11.31 -7.83
C GLY A 183 4.75 -11.03 -8.60
N LYS A 184 4.00 -9.98 -8.24
CA LYS A 184 2.73 -9.58 -8.89
C LYS A 184 2.97 -8.60 -10.04
N LYS A 185 3.92 -8.90 -10.92
CA LYS A 185 4.34 -8.01 -12.03
C LYS A 185 3.16 -7.66 -12.96
N GLN A 186 2.31 -8.63 -13.30
CA GLN A 186 1.14 -8.38 -14.16
C GLN A 186 0.13 -7.40 -13.53
N ASN A 187 -0.11 -7.49 -12.22
CA ASN A 187 -1.00 -6.56 -11.52
C ASN A 187 -0.45 -5.13 -11.58
N ALA A 188 0.87 -4.96 -11.42
CA ALA A 188 1.52 -3.67 -11.55
C ALA A 188 1.32 -3.07 -12.95
N LYS A 189 1.45 -3.88 -14.01
CA LYS A 189 1.20 -3.44 -15.39
C LYS A 189 -0.25 -2.99 -15.58
N ASN A 190 -1.21 -3.80 -15.15
CA ASN A 190 -2.63 -3.48 -15.29
C ASN A 190 -2.99 -2.15 -14.61
N ILE A 191 -2.45 -1.89 -13.41
CA ILE A 191 -2.65 -0.62 -12.70
C ILE A 191 -2.02 0.54 -13.46
N LEU A 192 -0.77 0.40 -13.92
CA LEU A 192 -0.10 1.47 -14.67
C LEU A 192 -0.85 1.78 -15.96
N SER A 193 -1.23 0.77 -16.75
CA SER A 193 -1.99 0.97 -18.00
C SER A 193 -3.33 1.65 -17.74
N SER A 194 -4.06 1.23 -16.71
CA SER A 194 -5.35 1.85 -16.36
C SER A 194 -5.18 3.31 -15.94
N GLU A 195 -4.17 3.64 -15.15
CA GLU A 195 -3.93 5.01 -14.69
C GLU A 195 -3.39 5.92 -15.80
N ILE A 196 -2.53 5.42 -16.69
CA ILE A 196 -2.05 6.16 -17.86
C ILE A 196 -3.24 6.63 -18.71
N ASN A 197 -4.17 5.73 -19.03
CA ASN A 197 -5.37 6.03 -19.82
C ASN A 197 -6.31 7.06 -19.19
N ASN A 198 -6.21 7.27 -17.86
CA ASN A 198 -7.06 8.18 -17.09
C ASN A 198 -6.32 9.47 -16.68
N SER A 199 -5.09 9.69 -17.13
CA SER A 199 -4.23 10.81 -16.72
C SER A 199 -3.90 11.72 -17.90
N SER A 200 -3.50 12.97 -17.61
CA SER A 200 -2.98 13.87 -18.63
C SER A 200 -1.57 13.45 -19.05
N ASP A 201 -1.19 13.75 -20.30
CA ASP A 201 0.09 13.34 -20.90
C ASP A 201 1.30 13.67 -20.03
N LYS A 202 1.31 14.83 -19.36
CA LYS A 202 2.47 15.26 -18.55
C LYS A 202 2.59 14.53 -17.21
N ASP A 203 1.46 14.21 -16.56
CA ASP A 203 1.45 13.47 -15.28
C ASP A 203 1.58 11.95 -15.51
N SER A 204 1.27 11.48 -16.72
CA SER A 204 1.36 10.08 -17.11
C SER A 204 2.80 9.64 -17.42
N MET A 205 3.70 10.53 -17.87
CA MET A 205 5.07 10.17 -18.28
C MET A 205 5.84 9.31 -17.26
N PRO A 206 5.86 9.62 -15.95
CA PRO A 206 6.53 8.74 -14.98
C PRO A 206 5.89 7.35 -14.89
N LEU A 207 4.58 7.25 -15.08
CA LEU A 207 3.85 5.97 -15.10
C LEU A 207 4.15 5.19 -16.39
N MET A 208 4.15 5.87 -17.54
CA MET A 208 4.52 5.30 -18.85
C MET A 208 5.95 4.77 -18.83
N TYR A 209 6.89 5.55 -18.30
CA TYR A 209 8.28 5.15 -18.16
C TYR A 209 8.35 3.89 -17.30
N LYS A 210 7.67 3.87 -16.15
CA LYS A 210 7.66 2.68 -15.30
C LYS A 210 7.05 1.47 -16.01
N LEU A 211 5.97 1.63 -16.75
CA LEU A 211 5.35 0.56 -17.53
C LEU A 211 6.29 0.03 -18.62
N ALA A 212 6.98 0.93 -19.33
CA ALA A 212 7.99 0.58 -20.33
C ALA A 212 9.10 -0.27 -19.72
N THR A 213 9.64 0.13 -18.55
CA THR A 213 10.65 -0.69 -17.84
C THR A 213 10.15 -2.10 -17.51
N LEU A 214 8.86 -2.28 -17.23
CA LEU A 214 8.30 -3.61 -16.95
C LEU A 214 8.10 -4.44 -18.22
N TYR A 215 7.97 -3.81 -19.39
CA TYR A 215 7.91 -4.50 -20.67
C TYR A 215 9.29 -4.87 -21.22
N GLU A 216 10.37 -4.18 -20.84
CA GLU A 216 11.72 -4.50 -21.32
C GLU A 216 12.09 -5.99 -21.16
N ASP A 217 11.66 -6.63 -20.06
CA ASP A 217 11.97 -8.04 -19.80
C ASP A 217 11.09 -9.03 -20.60
N GLU A 218 9.98 -8.58 -21.20
CA GLU A 218 8.93 -9.44 -21.78
C GLU A 218 8.72 -9.22 -23.29
N GLY A 219 9.40 -8.22 -23.87
CA GLY A 219 9.34 -7.93 -25.30
C GLY A 219 9.66 -6.47 -25.59
N SER A 220 10.57 -6.26 -26.54
CA SER A 220 11.06 -4.92 -26.92
C SER A 220 9.98 -3.98 -27.42
N ASP A 221 8.92 -4.49 -28.03
CA ASP A 221 8.04 -3.68 -28.88
C ASP A 221 7.11 -2.77 -28.06
N ASN A 222 6.51 -3.31 -27.00
CA ASN A 222 5.66 -2.53 -26.09
C ASN A 222 6.49 -1.51 -25.29
N ALA A 223 7.70 -1.87 -24.88
CA ALA A 223 8.60 -0.94 -24.19
C ALA A 223 9.02 0.21 -25.12
N LEU A 224 9.40 -0.11 -26.36
CA LEU A 224 9.81 0.86 -27.37
C LEU A 224 8.67 1.82 -27.74
N ALA A 225 7.44 1.31 -27.89
CA ALA A 225 6.27 2.14 -28.17
C ALA A 225 6.05 3.20 -27.09
N LEU A 226 6.07 2.80 -25.81
CA LEU A 226 5.91 3.72 -24.68
C LEU A 226 7.06 4.73 -24.59
N TYR A 227 8.31 4.31 -24.76
CA TYR A 227 9.44 5.26 -24.74
C TYR A 227 9.35 6.29 -25.88
N ARG A 228 8.93 5.89 -27.08
CA ARG A 228 8.71 6.83 -28.19
C ARG A 228 7.57 7.80 -27.92
N GLU A 229 6.53 7.38 -27.21
CA GLU A 229 5.48 8.32 -26.79
C GLU A 229 6.00 9.32 -25.75
N ILE A 230 6.80 8.87 -24.79
CA ILE A 230 7.45 9.77 -23.82
C ILE A 230 8.36 10.78 -24.53
N GLU A 231 9.20 10.33 -25.48
CA GLU A 231 10.11 11.20 -26.24
C GLU A 231 9.35 12.29 -27.03
N LYS A 232 8.15 11.99 -27.54
CA LYS A 232 7.31 12.99 -28.22
C LYS A 232 6.78 14.07 -27.27
N ILE A 233 6.51 13.73 -26.01
CA ILE A 233 6.00 14.66 -25.01
C ILE A 233 7.15 15.49 -24.42
N ASP A 234 8.25 14.84 -24.05
CA ASP A 234 9.45 15.44 -23.48
C ASP A 234 10.71 14.67 -23.94
N PRO A 235 11.46 15.19 -24.93
CA PRO A 235 12.64 14.54 -25.48
C PRO A 235 13.78 14.32 -24.48
N ASP A 236 13.79 15.04 -23.36
CA ASP A 236 14.85 15.00 -22.35
C ASP A 236 14.37 14.37 -21.03
N PHE A 237 13.23 13.66 -21.08
CA PHE A 237 12.71 12.93 -19.94
C PHE A 237 13.61 11.72 -19.59
N LEU A 238 14.37 11.85 -18.49
CA LEU A 238 15.24 10.79 -17.96
C LEU A 238 16.22 10.25 -19.03
N ASP A 239 16.45 8.93 -19.05
CA ASP A 239 17.32 8.21 -19.99
C ASP A 239 16.55 7.66 -21.22
N THR A 240 15.38 8.23 -21.55
CA THR A 240 14.48 7.68 -22.59
C THR A 240 15.17 7.47 -23.95
N LYS A 241 15.99 8.43 -24.42
CA LYS A 241 16.75 8.31 -25.68
C LYS A 241 17.73 7.13 -25.66
N GLU A 242 18.44 6.94 -24.55
CA GLU A 242 19.37 5.82 -24.37
C GLU A 242 18.61 4.48 -24.39
N ARG A 243 17.46 4.40 -23.72
CA ARG A 243 16.59 3.22 -23.71
C ARG A 243 16.09 2.86 -25.10
N ILE A 244 15.61 3.84 -25.89
CA ILE A 244 15.17 3.63 -27.27
C ILE A 244 16.31 3.09 -28.13
N SER A 245 17.50 3.70 -28.04
CA SER A 245 18.68 3.26 -28.80
C SER A 245 19.06 1.82 -28.47
N LYS A 246 19.13 1.49 -27.17
CA LYS A 246 19.46 0.14 -26.69
C LYS A 246 18.46 -0.91 -27.19
N LEU A 247 17.15 -0.65 -27.05
CA LEU A 247 16.10 -1.59 -27.45
C LEU A 247 16.05 -1.78 -28.97
N THR A 248 16.25 -0.72 -29.75
CA THR A 248 16.30 -0.79 -31.22
C THR A 248 17.48 -1.63 -31.70
N ASN A 249 18.66 -1.46 -31.10
CA ASN A 249 19.85 -2.24 -31.43
C ASN A 249 19.68 -3.73 -31.10
N ILE A 250 19.00 -4.04 -29.99
CA ILE A 250 18.66 -5.42 -29.62
C ILE A 250 17.72 -6.04 -30.66
N GLN A 251 16.63 -5.34 -31.04
CA GLN A 251 15.70 -5.79 -32.09
C GLN A 251 16.40 -6.07 -33.42
N ASN A 252 17.26 -5.16 -33.86
CA ASN A 252 18.01 -5.32 -35.11
C ASN A 252 18.94 -6.53 -35.07
N LYS A 253 19.58 -6.80 -33.93
CA LYS A 253 20.45 -7.97 -33.75
C LYS A 253 19.70 -9.30 -33.80
N TYR A 254 18.48 -9.35 -33.25
CA TYR A 254 17.62 -10.54 -33.34
C TYR A 254 17.12 -10.77 -34.76
N ARG A 255 16.65 -9.72 -35.46
CA ARG A 255 16.23 -9.83 -36.88
C ARG A 255 17.34 -10.32 -37.81
N ILE A 256 18.57 -9.86 -37.61
CA ILE A 256 19.72 -10.31 -38.40
C ILE A 256 20.03 -11.80 -38.12
N LYS A 257 19.83 -12.28 -36.88
CA LYS A 257 20.01 -13.71 -36.56
C LYS A 257 18.94 -14.60 -37.18
N GLU A 258 17.67 -14.22 -37.11
CA GLU A 258 16.57 -14.98 -37.75
C GLU A 258 16.77 -15.10 -39.27
N LEU A 259 17.13 -13.99 -39.94
CA LEU A 259 17.45 -14.00 -41.37
C LEU A 259 18.66 -14.89 -41.71
N ASN A 260 19.65 -15.00 -40.82
CA ASN A 260 20.81 -15.88 -41.03
C ASN A 260 20.50 -17.35 -40.71
N GLU A 261 19.56 -17.66 -39.82
CA GLU A 261 19.13 -19.03 -39.51
C GLU A 261 18.16 -19.58 -40.58
N ASP A 262 17.33 -18.72 -41.18
CA ASP A 262 16.46 -19.09 -42.30
C ASP A 262 17.25 -19.31 -43.60
N ASN A 263 18.32 -18.54 -43.83
CA ASN A 263 19.22 -18.73 -44.99
C ASN A 263 20.12 -19.98 -44.89
N VAL A 264 20.14 -20.70 -43.76
CA VAL A 264 20.90 -21.96 -43.61
C VAL A 264 20.02 -23.20 -43.85
N LYS A 265 18.72 -23.03 -44.07
CA LYS A 265 17.77 -24.12 -44.36
C LYS A 265 17.37 -24.29 -45.82
N ASP A 266 17.95 -23.51 -46.73
CA ASP A 266 17.71 -23.66 -48.17
C ASP A 266 19.01 -23.98 -48.90
N ASP A 267 19.56 -25.16 -48.62
CA ASP A 267 20.53 -25.76 -49.54
C ASP A 267 20.29 -27.26 -49.68
N SER A 268 19.87 -27.63 -50.89
CA SER A 268 19.96 -28.94 -51.53
C SER A 268 19.00 -30.07 -51.12
N ASN A 269 17.87 -30.14 -51.83
CA ASN A 269 17.35 -31.42 -52.34
C ASN A 269 16.57 -31.19 -53.64
N ILE A 270 17.29 -30.79 -54.69
CA ILE A 270 16.87 -31.02 -56.08
C ILE A 270 17.88 -32.00 -56.65
N HIS A 271 17.51 -33.29 -56.67
CA HIS A 271 18.20 -34.29 -57.47
C HIS A 271 17.40 -34.48 -58.78
N PHE A 272 18.08 -34.26 -59.91
CA PHE A 272 17.68 -34.76 -61.22
C PHE A 272 17.81 -36.29 -61.28
#